data_AF-A0A5D2VAY6-F1
#
_entry.id   AF-A0A5D2VAY6-F1
#
_cell.length_a   1.000
_cell.length_b   1.000
_cell.length_c   1.000
_cell.angle_alpha   90.00
_cell.angle_beta   90.00
_cell.angle_gamma   90.00
#
_symmetry.space_group_name_H-M   'P 1'
#
loop_
_entity.id
_entity.type
_entity.pdbx_description
1 polymer ?
#
loop_
_entity_poly.entity_id
_entity_poly.type
_entity_poly.pdbx_seq_one_letter_code
_entity_poly.pdbx_strand_id
1 'polypeptide(L)'
;MLKIGGAAPLNPPLPPQPYRHSCSRRNYFSSNLMASRRLRAFKRWMKSQGIQCSDTLDFIDCPQQGISVGALSDLHEGDVVAKIPKTACLTIKTSGAREMIESAGLDGHLGLSVALMYEKSLAQDSPWAGYLQLLPPQECLPLVWTLGEVDSLLSGTELHKAIKEDKTLMYEDWKENILPLVYSAPQSLNPSSFSVKEYFAARSLIASRSFQIDEYHGFGMVPLADLFNHKTGAEDVHFTSVSPNQEYEDDVDSENGDNNELSKISGHDKRDSTCENSYIHSDSESDYSSVTGEDPMMLQMIMVREVKSGLE
;
A
#
# COMPACT_ATOMS: atom_id res chain seq x y z
N MET A 1 12.91 17.60 -81.51
CA MET A 1 12.62 16.55 -80.51
C MET A 1 13.47 16.81 -79.29
N LEU A 2 12.81 16.96 -78.13
CA LEU A 2 13.35 17.51 -76.89
C LEU A 2 14.17 16.50 -76.05
N LYS A 3 15.14 17.03 -75.29
CA LYS A 3 15.73 16.50 -74.03
C LYS A 3 14.64 16.05 -73.05
N ILE A 4 14.92 15.09 -72.14
CA ILE A 4 15.04 15.25 -70.67
C ILE A 4 15.83 14.05 -70.09
N GLY A 5 16.72 14.28 -69.11
CA GLY A 5 17.46 13.24 -68.37
C GLY A 5 16.73 12.72 -67.11
N GLY A 6 17.30 11.69 -66.49
CA GLY A 6 16.94 11.17 -65.16
C GLY A 6 18.08 10.29 -64.66
N ALA A 7 18.86 10.74 -63.68
CA ALA A 7 18.64 10.59 -62.23
C ALA A 7 19.02 9.19 -61.71
N ALA A 8 20.15 9.14 -60.99
CA ALA A 8 20.67 7.98 -60.28
C ALA A 8 19.70 7.52 -59.17
N PRO A 9 19.71 6.23 -58.80
CA PRO A 9 18.77 5.71 -57.80
C PRO A 9 19.05 6.31 -56.41
N LEU A 10 17.98 6.84 -55.80
CA LEU A 10 17.93 7.31 -54.42
C LEU A 10 18.03 6.10 -53.48
N ASN A 11 19.02 6.11 -52.58
CA ASN A 11 19.05 5.18 -51.45
C ASN A 11 17.88 5.47 -50.50
N PRO A 12 17.25 4.45 -49.90
CA PRO A 12 16.20 4.66 -48.90
C PRO A 12 16.78 5.32 -47.63
N PRO A 13 16.00 6.13 -46.90
CA PRO A 13 16.45 6.77 -45.66
C PRO A 13 16.74 5.71 -44.60
N LEU A 14 17.88 5.84 -43.94
CA LEU A 14 18.26 5.02 -42.79
C LEU A 14 17.21 5.17 -41.66
N PRO A 15 16.87 4.10 -40.94
CA PRO A 15 15.99 4.19 -39.78
C PRO A 15 16.60 5.11 -38.71
N PRO A 16 15.78 5.84 -37.93
CA PRO A 16 16.27 6.69 -36.86
C PRO A 16 17.04 5.84 -35.85
N GLN A 17 18.31 6.18 -35.66
CA GLN A 17 19.17 5.60 -34.63
C GLN A 17 18.52 5.86 -33.26
N PRO A 18 18.42 4.85 -32.36
CA PRO A 18 17.93 5.09 -31.03
C PRO A 18 18.85 6.10 -30.34
N TYR A 19 18.26 7.18 -29.83
CA TYR A 19 18.94 8.17 -29.00
C TYR A 19 19.64 7.42 -27.85
N ARG A 20 20.96 7.24 -27.98
CA ARG A 20 21.79 6.85 -26.84
C ARG A 20 21.80 8.05 -25.90
N HIS A 21 20.92 8.04 -24.91
CA HIS A 21 21.16 8.79 -23.71
C HIS A 21 22.51 8.34 -23.16
N SER A 22 23.52 9.20 -23.31
CA SER A 22 24.77 9.07 -22.59
C SER A 22 24.46 9.30 -21.11
N CYS A 23 24.01 8.24 -20.43
CA CYS A 23 23.96 8.23 -18.98
C CYS A 23 25.40 8.33 -18.51
N SER A 24 25.80 9.55 -18.13
CA SER A 24 27.13 9.84 -17.60
C SER A 24 27.40 8.89 -16.42
N ARG A 25 28.52 8.14 -16.46
CA ARG A 25 28.95 7.24 -15.37
C ARG A 25 28.82 7.88 -13.98
N ARG A 26 28.99 9.20 -13.88
CA ARG A 26 28.86 9.98 -12.64
C ARG A 26 27.45 9.92 -12.03
N ASN A 27 26.40 9.92 -12.84
CA ASN A 27 25.01 9.85 -12.37
C ASN A 27 24.65 8.45 -11.88
N TYR A 28 25.19 7.41 -12.53
CA TYR A 28 24.97 6.01 -12.16
C TYR A 28 25.65 5.61 -10.84
N PHE A 29 26.85 6.15 -10.56
CA PHE A 29 27.53 5.94 -9.28
C PHE A 29 26.81 6.63 -8.11
N SER A 30 26.28 7.84 -8.33
CA SER A 30 25.60 8.61 -7.28
C SER A 30 24.24 8.02 -6.90
N SER A 31 23.48 7.51 -7.88
CA SER A 31 22.20 6.84 -7.65
C SER A 31 22.37 5.53 -6.89
N ASN A 32 23.35 4.69 -7.25
CA ASN A 32 23.66 3.45 -6.53
C ASN A 32 24.12 3.72 -5.07
N LEU A 33 24.90 4.77 -4.87
CA LEU A 33 25.32 5.15 -3.52
C LEU A 33 24.13 5.57 -2.66
N MET A 34 23.19 6.36 -3.21
CA MET A 34 21.97 6.77 -2.50
C MET A 34 21.01 5.60 -2.23
N ALA A 35 20.84 4.71 -3.20
CA ALA A 35 20.02 3.51 -3.06
C ALA A 35 20.51 2.63 -1.90
N SER A 36 21.83 2.41 -1.87
CA SER A 36 22.47 1.68 -0.78
C SER A 36 22.34 2.40 0.59
N ARG A 37 22.27 3.74 0.61
CA ARG A 37 22.17 4.52 1.85
C ARG A 37 20.78 4.43 2.47
N ARG A 38 19.72 4.56 1.68
CA ARG A 38 18.34 4.49 2.19
C ARG A 38 18.00 3.08 2.67
N LEU A 39 18.39 2.04 1.94
CA LEU A 39 18.23 0.64 2.40
C LEU A 39 19.01 0.35 3.69
N ARG A 40 20.26 0.84 3.81
CA ARG A 40 21.00 0.71 5.08
C ARG A 40 20.32 1.43 6.24
N ALA A 41 19.73 2.60 5.99
CA ALA A 41 18.98 3.33 7.01
C ALA A 41 17.70 2.58 7.40
N PHE A 42 16.96 2.03 6.43
CA PHE A 42 15.80 1.19 6.67
C PHE A 42 16.14 -0.07 7.46
N LYS A 43 17.18 -0.83 7.10
CA LYS A 43 17.63 -2.01 7.86
C LYS A 43 17.96 -1.68 9.32
N ARG A 44 18.63 -0.54 9.57
CA ARG A 44 18.90 -0.08 10.95
C ARG A 44 17.62 0.30 11.68
N TRP A 45 16.72 0.98 10.98
CA TRP A 45 15.43 1.37 11.52
C TRP A 45 14.58 0.15 11.90
N MET A 46 14.47 -0.85 11.02
CA MET A 46 13.78 -2.12 11.29
C MET A 46 14.29 -2.75 12.60
N LYS A 47 15.62 -2.86 12.74
CA LYS A 47 16.24 -3.38 13.96
C LYS A 47 15.88 -2.55 15.20
N SER A 48 15.81 -1.23 15.09
CA SER A 48 15.41 -0.35 16.21
C SER A 48 13.94 -0.49 16.59
N GLN A 49 13.08 -0.87 15.65
CA GLN A 49 11.65 -1.10 15.87
C GLN A 49 11.34 -2.55 16.28
N GLY A 50 12.36 -3.41 16.43
CA GLY A 50 12.17 -4.82 16.79
C GLY A 50 11.67 -5.71 15.63
N ILE A 51 11.71 -5.22 14.39
CA ILE A 51 11.37 -6.02 13.21
C ILE A 51 12.49 -7.05 13.00
N GLN A 52 12.11 -8.32 12.97
CA GLN A 52 12.99 -9.44 12.69
C GLN A 52 12.78 -9.83 11.22
N CYS A 53 13.84 -9.77 10.43
CA CYS A 53 13.85 -10.14 9.01
C CYS A 53 14.86 -11.26 8.83
N SER A 54 14.48 -12.30 8.09
CA SER A 54 15.38 -13.41 7.77
C SER A 54 16.58 -12.91 6.95
N ASP A 55 17.77 -13.48 7.21
CA ASP A 55 18.98 -13.24 6.43
C ASP A 55 18.92 -13.86 5.03
N THR A 56 17.85 -14.60 4.74
CA THR A 56 17.56 -15.19 3.42
C THR A 56 16.94 -14.20 2.44
N LEU A 57 16.61 -12.97 2.88
CA LEU A 57 16.05 -11.92 2.04
C LEU A 57 17.11 -10.87 1.67
N ASP A 58 17.12 -10.46 0.41
CA ASP A 58 17.84 -9.28 -0.07
C ASP A 58 16.88 -8.18 -0.53
N PHE A 59 17.36 -6.94 -0.45
CA PHE A 59 16.61 -5.77 -0.88
C PHE A 59 17.38 -5.08 -1.98
N ILE A 60 16.75 -4.96 -3.14
CA ILE A 60 17.31 -4.28 -4.30
C ILE A 60 16.54 -2.98 -4.49
N ASP A 61 17.28 -1.88 -4.54
CA ASP A 61 16.68 -0.56 -4.72
C ASP A 61 17.02 -0.02 -6.11
N CYS A 62 16.01 -0.07 -6.96
CA CYS A 62 16.05 0.39 -8.34
C CYS A 62 15.37 1.76 -8.41
N PRO A 63 16.10 2.86 -8.68
CA PRO A 63 15.54 4.22 -8.68
C PRO A 63 14.31 4.44 -9.59
N GLN A 64 14.11 3.57 -10.58
CA GLN A 64 13.02 3.65 -11.56
C GLN A 64 11.86 2.69 -11.25
N GLN A 65 12.11 1.61 -10.51
CA GLN A 65 11.16 0.52 -10.26
C GLN A 65 10.77 0.40 -8.79
N GLY A 66 11.41 1.16 -7.90
CA GLY A 66 11.21 1.07 -6.47
C GLY A 66 12.11 0.02 -5.84
N ILE A 67 11.64 -0.57 -4.76
CA ILE A 67 12.37 -1.60 -4.02
C ILE A 67 11.76 -2.94 -4.37
N SER A 68 12.61 -3.92 -4.68
CA SER A 68 12.23 -5.32 -4.78
C SER A 68 12.87 -6.11 -3.62
N VAL A 69 12.18 -7.18 -3.23
CA VAL A 69 12.66 -8.17 -2.29
C VAL A 69 13.01 -9.41 -3.11
N GLY A 70 14.17 -10.01 -2.85
CA GLY A 70 14.59 -11.24 -3.50
C GLY A 70 15.11 -12.28 -2.51
N ALA A 71 15.05 -13.55 -2.89
CA ALA A 71 15.54 -14.66 -2.08
C ALA A 71 17.04 -14.91 -2.31
N LEU A 72 17.85 -14.93 -1.24
CA LEU A 72 19.27 -15.28 -1.26
C LEU A 72 19.50 -16.79 -1.19
N SER A 73 18.55 -17.53 -0.61
CA SER A 73 18.55 -18.99 -0.52
C SER A 73 17.17 -19.52 -0.88
N ASP A 74 17.07 -20.83 -1.08
CA ASP A 74 15.78 -21.47 -1.24
C ASP A 74 14.92 -21.24 0.01
N LEU A 75 13.68 -20.82 -0.21
CA LEU A 75 12.63 -20.64 0.79
C LEU A 75 11.59 -21.74 0.58
N HIS A 76 11.16 -22.37 1.66
CA HIS A 76 10.16 -23.43 1.64
C HIS A 76 8.83 -22.91 2.17
N GLU A 77 7.74 -23.56 1.78
CA GLU A 77 6.43 -23.32 2.37
C GLU A 77 6.48 -23.51 3.89
N GLY A 78 5.87 -22.57 4.62
CA GLY A 78 5.90 -22.52 6.08
C GLY A 78 7.12 -21.79 6.68
N ASP A 79 8.11 -21.40 5.88
CA ASP A 79 9.25 -20.62 6.37
C ASP A 79 8.79 -19.23 6.85
N VAL A 80 9.12 -18.88 8.09
CA VAL A 80 8.88 -17.53 8.63
C VAL A 80 10.00 -16.61 8.15
N VAL A 81 9.68 -15.70 7.24
CA VAL A 81 10.66 -14.77 6.65
C VAL A 81 10.75 -13.44 7.40
N ALA A 82 9.72 -13.07 8.16
CA ALA A 82 9.78 -11.92 9.05
C ALA A 82 8.80 -12.01 10.22
N LYS A 83 9.14 -11.31 11.31
CA LYS A 83 8.25 -11.01 12.43
C LYS A 83 8.25 -9.50 12.68
N ILE A 84 7.06 -8.90 12.66
CA ILE A 84 6.89 -7.45 12.71
C ILE A 84 6.02 -7.09 13.93
N PRO A 85 6.54 -6.35 14.92
CA PRO A 85 5.69 -5.85 16.01
C PRO A 85 4.58 -4.97 15.47
N LYS A 86 3.34 -5.17 15.92
CA LYS A 86 2.20 -4.32 15.51
C LYS A 86 2.41 -2.84 15.85
N THR A 87 3.20 -2.55 16.89
CA THR A 87 3.62 -1.18 17.26
C THR A 87 4.55 -0.53 16.24
N ALA A 88 5.24 -1.31 15.40
CA ALA A 88 6.09 -0.80 14.31
C ALA A 88 5.27 -0.42 13.07
N CYS A 89 4.03 -0.91 12.95
CA CYS A 89 3.13 -0.56 11.86
C CYS A 89 2.68 0.90 11.96
N LEU A 90 2.49 1.55 10.82
CA LEU A 90 1.89 2.88 10.76
C LEU A 90 0.38 2.73 10.67
N THR A 91 -0.30 3.05 11.77
CA THR A 91 -1.76 2.94 11.96
C THR A 91 -2.28 4.23 12.59
N ILE A 92 -3.60 4.39 12.65
CA ILE A 92 -4.20 5.48 13.45
C ILE A 92 -3.77 5.37 14.92
N LYS A 93 -3.70 4.14 15.46
CA LYS A 93 -3.43 3.89 16.89
C LYS A 93 -1.97 4.11 17.28
N THR A 94 -1.04 4.00 16.34
CA THR A 94 0.40 4.14 16.58
C THR A 94 0.91 5.53 16.23
N SER A 95 0.27 6.24 15.29
CA SER A 95 0.71 7.59 14.88
C SER A 95 0.60 8.64 16.00
N GLY A 96 1.49 9.63 15.97
CA GLY A 96 1.41 10.80 16.83
C GLY A 96 0.16 11.68 16.61
N ALA A 97 -0.53 11.51 15.47
CA ALA A 97 -1.80 12.19 15.19
C ALA A 97 -3.04 11.50 15.79
N ARG A 98 -2.87 10.38 16.51
CA ARG A 98 -3.98 9.56 17.04
C ARG A 98 -5.07 10.38 17.71
N GLU A 99 -4.72 11.20 18.71
CA GLU A 99 -5.71 11.95 19.49
C GLU A 99 -6.52 12.90 18.62
N MET A 100 -5.87 13.55 17.64
CA MET A 100 -6.54 14.45 16.69
C MET A 100 -7.50 13.70 15.78
N ILE A 101 -7.07 12.54 15.25
CA ILE A 101 -7.87 11.70 14.36
C ILE A 101 -9.08 11.13 15.09
N GLU A 102 -8.88 10.59 16.30
CA GLU A 102 -9.95 10.02 17.13
C GLU A 102 -10.93 11.08 17.60
N SER A 103 -10.46 12.27 18.01
CA SER A 103 -11.33 13.39 18.41
C SER A 103 -12.18 13.93 17.27
N ALA A 104 -11.68 13.81 16.04
CA ALA A 104 -12.40 14.17 14.82
C ALA A 104 -13.37 13.08 14.35
N GLY A 105 -13.36 11.91 15.00
CA GLY A 105 -14.18 10.76 14.59
C GLY A 105 -13.75 10.16 13.25
N LEU A 106 -12.50 10.34 12.84
CA LEU A 106 -11.99 9.78 11.59
C LEU A 106 -11.46 8.36 11.80
N ASP A 107 -11.85 7.45 10.91
CA ASP A 107 -11.46 6.04 10.95
C ASP A 107 -11.09 5.52 9.55
N GLY A 108 -10.84 4.20 9.47
CA GLY A 108 -10.54 3.50 8.23
C GLY A 108 -9.43 4.14 7.42
N HIS A 109 -9.59 4.15 6.10
CA HIS A 109 -8.59 4.73 5.20
C HIS A 109 -8.50 6.26 5.27
N LEU A 110 -9.57 6.94 5.67
CA LEU A 110 -9.57 8.40 5.80
C LEU A 110 -8.68 8.83 6.97
N GLY A 111 -8.90 8.25 8.15
CA GLY A 111 -8.05 8.47 9.33
C GLY A 111 -6.61 8.01 9.10
N LEU A 112 -6.40 6.85 8.45
CA LEU A 112 -5.06 6.39 8.10
C LEU A 112 -4.33 7.36 7.15
N SER A 113 -5.05 8.02 6.24
CA SER A 113 -4.46 9.03 5.36
C SER A 113 -3.96 10.23 6.15
N VAL A 114 -4.74 10.70 7.13
CA VAL A 114 -4.32 11.78 8.03
C VAL A 114 -3.09 11.38 8.84
N ALA A 115 -3.05 10.14 9.37
CA ALA A 115 -1.89 9.61 10.08
C ALA A 115 -0.63 9.61 9.19
N LEU A 116 -0.73 9.09 7.96
CA LEU A 116 0.38 9.08 7.01
C LEU A 116 0.85 10.49 6.64
N MET A 117 -0.07 11.41 6.38
CA MET A 117 0.25 12.80 6.06
C MET A 117 0.95 13.51 7.23
N TYR A 118 0.48 13.27 8.46
CA TYR A 118 1.10 13.78 9.67
C TYR A 118 2.54 13.27 9.83
N GLU A 119 2.75 11.95 9.78
CA GLU A 119 4.09 11.38 9.93
C GLU A 119 5.04 11.83 8.82
N LYS A 120 4.56 11.95 7.57
CA LYS A 120 5.36 12.53 6.47
C LYS A 120 5.72 14.00 6.73
N SER A 121 4.85 14.77 7.37
CA SER A 121 5.10 16.18 7.68
C SER A 121 6.23 16.39 8.71
N LEU A 122 6.47 15.41 9.58
CA LEU A 122 7.55 15.43 10.56
C LEU A 122 8.93 15.14 9.96
N ALA A 123 9.00 14.64 8.72
CA ALA A 123 10.23 14.29 8.05
C ALA A 123 11.14 13.37 8.90
N GLN A 124 12.32 13.84 9.33
CA GLN A 124 13.26 13.04 10.12
C GLN A 124 12.85 12.87 11.58
N ASP A 125 11.91 13.69 12.07
CA ASP A 125 11.41 13.60 13.44
C ASP A 125 10.31 12.54 13.57
N SER A 126 9.80 11.99 12.46
CA SER A 126 8.85 10.88 12.50
C SER A 126 9.53 9.61 13.03
N PRO A 127 8.88 8.85 13.93
CA PRO A 127 9.32 7.52 14.30
C PRO A 127 9.45 6.57 13.10
N TRP A 128 8.75 6.85 11.99
CA TRP A 128 8.79 6.07 10.75
C TRP A 128 9.72 6.65 9.68
N ALA A 129 10.55 7.66 9.97
CA ALA A 129 11.41 8.30 8.97
C ALA A 129 12.26 7.30 8.16
N GLY A 130 12.73 6.23 8.81
CA GLY A 130 13.52 5.16 8.19
C GLY A 130 12.75 4.34 7.15
N TYR A 131 11.43 4.22 7.32
CA TYR A 131 10.49 3.55 6.41
C TYR A 131 9.92 4.52 5.37
N LEU A 132 9.45 5.70 5.78
CA LEU A 132 8.81 6.70 4.90
C LEU A 132 9.73 7.19 3.77
N GLN A 133 11.06 7.21 3.98
CA GLN A 133 12.03 7.55 2.93
C GLN A 133 12.09 6.54 1.77
N LEU A 134 11.55 5.32 1.97
CA LEU A 134 11.51 4.29 0.95
C LEU A 134 10.32 4.47 0.01
N LEU A 135 9.21 5.00 0.55
CA LEU A 135 7.98 5.18 -0.18
C LEU A 135 8.17 6.15 -1.35
N PRO A 136 7.55 5.88 -2.52
CA PRO A 136 7.47 6.87 -3.57
C PRO A 136 6.61 8.06 -3.09
N PRO A 137 6.69 9.22 -3.76
CA PRO A 137 5.82 10.35 -3.44
C PRO A 137 4.33 9.98 -3.49
N GLN A 138 3.94 9.16 -4.48
CA GLN A 138 2.61 8.61 -4.72
C GLN A 138 2.74 7.33 -5.57
N GLU A 139 1.72 6.48 -5.56
CA GLU A 139 1.62 5.32 -6.47
C GLU A 139 0.99 5.71 -7.81
N CYS A 140 1.29 4.96 -8.87
CA CYS A 140 0.76 5.22 -10.21
C CYS A 140 -0.66 4.65 -10.38
N LEU A 141 -1.63 5.22 -9.65
CA LEU A 141 -3.04 4.83 -9.75
C LEU A 141 -3.83 5.85 -10.60
N PRO A 142 -4.87 5.43 -11.35
CA PRO A 142 -5.76 6.36 -12.07
C PRO A 142 -6.33 7.48 -11.21
N LEU A 143 -6.48 7.21 -9.91
CA LEU A 143 -6.93 8.17 -8.92
C LEU A 143 -6.07 9.44 -8.83
N VAL A 144 -4.76 9.34 -9.10
CA VAL A 144 -3.83 10.48 -9.07
C VAL A 144 -3.54 11.07 -10.44
N TRP A 145 -4.10 10.51 -11.52
CA TRP A 145 -3.98 11.05 -12.87
C TRP A 145 -4.80 12.33 -13.01
N THR A 146 -4.40 13.17 -13.96
CA THR A 146 -5.20 14.32 -14.40
C THR A 146 -6.49 13.87 -15.05
N LEU A 147 -7.53 14.73 -15.04
CA LEU A 147 -8.78 14.41 -15.73
C LEU A 147 -8.58 14.19 -17.24
N GLY A 148 -7.62 14.88 -17.86
CA GLY A 148 -7.26 14.65 -19.27
C GLY A 148 -6.62 13.29 -19.53
N GLU A 149 -5.77 12.80 -18.63
CA GLU A 149 -5.23 11.43 -18.71
C GLU A 149 -6.35 10.39 -18.52
N VAL A 150 -7.24 10.60 -17.55
CA VAL A 150 -8.42 9.73 -17.36
C VAL A 150 -9.30 9.72 -18.62
N ASP A 151 -9.55 10.88 -19.23
CA ASP A 151 -10.33 11.00 -20.46
C ASP A 151 -9.67 10.36 -21.68
N SER A 152 -8.35 10.45 -21.80
CA SER A 152 -7.63 9.94 -22.97
C SER A 152 -7.30 8.45 -22.85
N LEU A 153 -6.99 7.96 -21.65
CA LEU A 153 -6.49 6.60 -21.43
C LEU A 153 -7.58 5.61 -21.02
N LEU A 154 -8.66 6.07 -20.38
CA LEU A 154 -9.70 5.19 -19.86
C LEU A 154 -11.03 5.28 -20.63
N SER A 155 -11.16 6.19 -21.59
CA SER A 155 -12.40 6.32 -22.37
C SER A 155 -12.84 4.98 -22.97
N GLY A 156 -14.11 4.64 -22.76
CA GLY A 156 -14.70 3.37 -23.19
C GLY A 156 -14.56 2.22 -22.18
N THR A 157 -13.88 2.44 -21.05
CA THR A 157 -13.85 1.50 -19.92
C THR A 157 -14.85 1.89 -18.83
N GLU A 158 -15.30 0.92 -18.04
CA GLU A 158 -16.14 1.19 -16.85
C GLU A 158 -15.41 2.08 -15.84
N LEU A 159 -14.09 1.96 -15.78
CA LEU A 159 -13.22 2.72 -14.90
C LEU A 159 -13.23 4.23 -15.19
N HIS A 160 -13.54 4.64 -16.43
CA HIS A 160 -13.55 6.06 -16.83
C HIS A 160 -14.47 6.91 -15.96
N LYS A 161 -15.69 6.41 -15.74
CA LYS A 161 -16.71 7.11 -14.95
C LYS A 161 -16.43 6.93 -13.46
N ALA A 162 -16.12 5.71 -13.03
CA ALA A 162 -15.84 5.39 -11.63
C ALA A 162 -14.73 6.27 -11.05
N ILE A 163 -13.59 6.41 -11.74
CA ILE A 163 -12.47 7.23 -11.25
C ILE A 163 -12.86 8.70 -11.12
N LYS A 164 -13.70 9.25 -11.99
CA LYS A 164 -14.14 10.66 -11.87
C LYS A 164 -15.03 10.86 -10.65
N GLU A 165 -15.93 9.92 -10.39
CA GLU A 165 -16.79 9.93 -9.20
C GLU A 165 -15.94 9.79 -7.93
N ASP A 166 -15.02 8.83 -7.89
CA ASP A 166 -14.09 8.63 -6.76
C ASP A 166 -13.23 9.87 -6.47
N LYS A 167 -12.70 10.52 -7.52
CA LYS A 167 -11.95 11.78 -7.36
C LYS A 167 -12.80 12.90 -6.78
N THR A 168 -14.10 12.92 -7.10
CA THR A 168 -15.03 13.93 -6.56
C THR A 168 -15.29 13.65 -5.09
N LEU A 169 -15.64 12.42 -4.73
CA LEU A 169 -15.88 12.00 -3.35
C LEU A 169 -14.64 12.23 -2.48
N MET A 170 -13.45 11.89 -2.98
CA MET A 170 -12.20 12.14 -2.25
C MET A 170 -11.91 13.63 -2.05
N TYR A 171 -12.24 14.48 -3.01
CA TYR A 171 -12.10 15.92 -2.81
C TYR A 171 -13.05 16.43 -1.72
N GLU A 172 -14.29 15.92 -1.71
CA GLU A 172 -15.28 16.24 -0.68
C GLU A 172 -14.82 15.76 0.70
N ASP A 173 -14.31 14.52 0.82
CA ASP A 173 -13.74 13.99 2.05
C ASP A 173 -12.62 14.88 2.59
N TRP A 174 -11.69 15.28 1.73
CA TRP A 174 -10.60 16.18 2.12
C TRP A 174 -11.14 17.52 2.62
N LYS A 175 -12.09 18.12 1.88
CA LYS A 175 -12.61 19.45 2.17
C LYS A 175 -13.45 19.49 3.45
N GLU A 176 -14.26 18.46 3.70
CA GLU A 176 -15.18 18.44 4.83
C GLU A 176 -14.57 17.82 6.09
N ASN A 177 -13.56 16.93 5.97
CA ASN A 177 -13.00 16.21 7.12
C ASN A 177 -11.55 16.58 7.44
N ILE A 178 -10.68 16.76 6.44
CA ILE A 178 -9.24 16.97 6.67
C ILE A 178 -8.93 18.46 6.81
N LEU A 179 -9.47 19.29 5.92
CA LEU A 179 -9.23 20.72 5.89
C LEU A 179 -9.61 21.41 7.21
N PRO A 180 -10.73 21.07 7.90
CA PRO A 180 -11.04 21.63 9.21
C PRO A 180 -10.01 21.30 10.30
N LEU A 181 -9.34 20.14 10.25
CA LEU A 181 -8.30 19.78 11.20
C LEU A 181 -7.10 20.70 11.10
N VAL A 182 -6.71 21.05 9.86
CA VAL A 182 -5.61 21.99 9.59
C VAL A 182 -5.90 23.36 10.20
N TYR A 183 -7.14 23.84 10.09
CA TYR A 183 -7.55 25.12 10.68
C TYR A 183 -7.69 25.08 12.21
N SER A 184 -8.06 23.93 12.76
CA SER A 184 -8.26 23.76 14.21
C SER A 184 -6.94 23.56 14.96
N ALA A 185 -5.88 23.11 14.27
CA ALA A 185 -4.57 22.82 14.87
C ALA A 185 -3.38 23.41 14.07
N PRO A 186 -3.34 24.73 13.82
CA PRO A 186 -2.35 25.35 12.94
C PRO A 186 -0.93 25.36 13.51
N GLN A 187 -0.75 25.18 14.83
CA GLN A 187 0.56 25.12 15.46
C GLN A 187 1.22 23.74 15.32
N SER A 188 0.44 22.68 15.13
CA SER A 188 0.92 21.30 15.03
C SER A 188 0.94 20.78 13.60
N LEU A 189 0.15 21.36 12.69
CA LEU A 189 0.05 20.93 11.31
C LEU A 189 0.59 21.99 10.36
N ASN A 190 1.47 21.59 9.45
CA ASN A 190 1.87 22.44 8.33
C ASN A 190 0.80 22.35 7.22
N PRO A 191 0.08 23.44 6.88
CA PRO A 191 -0.96 23.40 5.86
C PRO A 191 -0.49 22.89 4.49
N SER A 192 0.78 23.09 4.13
CA SER A 192 1.30 22.57 2.85
C SER A 192 1.33 21.04 2.80
N SER A 193 1.56 20.39 3.95
CA SER A 193 1.59 18.93 4.09
C SER A 193 0.19 18.32 4.11
N PHE A 194 -0.86 19.14 4.22
CA PHE A 194 -2.26 18.73 4.24
C PHE A 194 -3.07 19.24 3.05
N SER A 195 -2.39 19.58 1.95
CA SER A 195 -3.06 19.95 0.70
C SER A 195 -3.83 18.76 0.10
N VAL A 196 -4.80 19.05 -0.77
CA VAL A 196 -5.53 18.01 -1.52
C VAL A 196 -4.57 17.09 -2.29
N LYS A 197 -3.47 17.63 -2.82
CA LYS A 197 -2.47 16.83 -3.54
C LYS A 197 -1.80 15.80 -2.62
N GLU A 198 -1.44 16.21 -1.40
CA GLU A 198 -0.84 15.31 -0.41
C GLU A 198 -1.85 14.26 0.06
N TYR A 199 -3.14 14.60 0.18
CA TYR A 199 -4.18 13.63 0.49
C TYR A 199 -4.33 12.56 -0.61
N PHE A 200 -4.39 12.98 -1.88
CA PHE A 200 -4.45 12.04 -3.00
C PHE A 200 -3.21 11.14 -3.08
N ALA A 201 -2.02 11.71 -2.82
CA ALA A 201 -0.79 10.95 -2.73
C ALA A 201 -0.82 9.92 -1.59
N ALA A 202 -1.26 10.31 -0.39
CA ALA A 202 -1.43 9.41 0.75
C ALA A 202 -2.43 8.28 0.47
N ARG A 203 -3.59 8.61 -0.12
CA ARG A 203 -4.60 7.62 -0.51
C ARG A 203 -4.06 6.63 -1.55
N SER A 204 -3.23 7.09 -2.49
CA SER A 204 -2.60 6.19 -3.46
C SER A 204 -1.65 5.18 -2.81
N LEU A 205 -0.85 5.62 -1.82
CA LEU A 205 0.04 4.74 -1.06
C LEU A 205 -0.78 3.74 -0.24
N ILE A 206 -1.80 4.21 0.49
CA ILE A 206 -2.66 3.35 1.31
C ILE A 206 -3.38 2.30 0.46
N ALA A 207 -3.96 2.71 -0.67
CA ALA A 207 -4.66 1.80 -1.57
C ALA A 207 -3.76 0.68 -2.13
N SER A 208 -2.45 0.90 -2.19
CA SER A 208 -1.49 -0.09 -2.71
C SER A 208 -0.73 -0.86 -1.64
N ARG A 209 -0.66 -0.36 -0.39
CA ARG A 209 0.32 -0.82 0.61
C ARG A 209 -0.27 -1.11 1.99
N SER A 210 -1.53 -0.77 2.22
CA SER A 210 -2.16 -1.01 3.52
C SER A 210 -2.71 -2.43 3.64
N PHE A 211 -2.66 -2.97 4.84
CA PHE A 211 -3.19 -4.28 5.22
C PHE A 211 -4.15 -4.10 6.38
N GLN A 212 -5.13 -4.99 6.49
CA GLN A 212 -5.89 -5.14 7.73
C GLN A 212 -5.05 -5.89 8.75
N ILE A 213 -4.76 -5.24 9.88
CA ILE A 213 -3.85 -5.76 10.92
C ILE A 213 -4.64 -6.56 11.95
N ASP A 214 -5.61 -5.95 12.62
CA ASP A 214 -6.53 -6.60 13.56
C ASP A 214 -7.69 -5.65 13.89
N GLU A 215 -8.58 -6.06 14.79
CA GLU A 215 -9.73 -5.25 15.22
C GLU A 215 -9.33 -3.94 15.93
N TYR A 216 -8.17 -3.91 16.60
CA TYR A 216 -7.74 -2.74 17.36
C TYR A 216 -7.04 -1.70 16.47
N HIS A 217 -6.14 -2.15 15.60
CA HIS A 217 -5.36 -1.32 14.69
C HIS A 217 -6.12 -0.98 13.40
N GLY A 218 -7.05 -1.83 12.98
CA GLY A 218 -7.75 -1.71 11.70
C GLY A 218 -6.78 -1.82 10.51
N PHE A 219 -6.93 -0.92 9.54
CA PHE A 219 -6.00 -0.82 8.41
C PHE A 219 -4.74 -0.04 8.80
N GLY A 220 -3.60 -0.52 8.32
CA GLY A 220 -2.31 0.13 8.52
C GLY A 220 -1.30 -0.19 7.44
N MET A 221 -0.26 0.63 7.33
CA MET A 221 0.90 0.28 6.53
C MET A 221 1.83 -0.59 7.37
N VAL A 222 2.22 -1.74 6.83
CA VAL A 222 3.07 -2.72 7.50
C VAL A 222 4.46 -2.66 6.87
N PRO A 223 5.43 -1.97 7.50
CA PRO A 223 6.78 -1.88 6.98
C PRO A 223 7.36 -3.27 6.74
N LEU A 224 8.18 -3.42 5.70
CA LEU A 224 8.71 -4.69 5.18
C LEU A 224 7.67 -5.49 4.39
N ALA A 225 6.47 -5.72 4.92
CA ALA A 225 5.44 -6.49 4.21
C ALA A 225 5.01 -5.82 2.90
N ASP A 226 4.86 -4.49 2.91
CA ASP A 226 4.46 -3.71 1.75
C ASP A 226 5.55 -3.53 0.67
N LEU A 227 6.74 -4.11 0.88
CA LEU A 227 7.82 -4.16 -0.13
C LEU A 227 7.73 -5.39 -1.03
N PHE A 228 6.94 -6.39 -0.65
CA PHE A 228 6.74 -7.59 -1.47
C PHE A 228 5.79 -7.25 -2.62
N ASN A 229 6.31 -7.31 -3.84
CA ASN A 229 5.54 -6.97 -5.04
C ASN A 229 4.56 -8.10 -5.37
N HIS A 230 3.32 -7.75 -5.69
CA HIS A 230 2.33 -8.72 -6.14
C HIS A 230 2.60 -9.14 -7.60
N LYS A 231 2.92 -10.40 -7.83
CA LYS A 231 2.88 -11.00 -9.18
C LYS A 231 1.51 -11.61 -9.40
N THR A 232 0.79 -11.12 -10.41
CA THR A 232 -0.51 -11.67 -10.80
C THR A 232 -0.37 -13.16 -11.16
N GLY A 233 -1.02 -14.02 -10.38
CA GLY A 233 -1.10 -15.46 -10.63
C GLY A 233 -0.65 -16.35 -9.48
N ALA A 234 -0.02 -15.82 -8.41
CA ALA A 234 0.22 -16.56 -7.17
C ALA A 234 0.71 -15.66 -6.03
N GLU A 235 0.21 -15.88 -4.80
CA GLU A 235 0.72 -15.26 -3.59
C GLU A 235 2.04 -15.94 -3.17
N ASP A 236 3.10 -15.18 -2.89
CA ASP A 236 4.39 -15.73 -2.39
C ASP A 236 4.46 -15.76 -0.86
N VAL A 237 3.79 -14.81 -0.21
CA VAL A 237 3.86 -14.59 1.24
C VAL A 237 2.47 -14.32 1.77
N HIS A 238 2.10 -15.05 2.83
CA HIS A 238 0.88 -14.81 3.59
C HIS A 238 1.20 -14.10 4.90
N PHE A 239 0.28 -13.22 5.27
CA PHE A 239 0.39 -12.36 6.44
C PHE A 239 -0.67 -12.77 7.45
N THR A 240 -0.23 -13.29 8.61
CA THR A 240 -1.15 -13.71 9.66
C THR A 240 -1.13 -12.72 10.82
N SER A 241 -2.33 -12.31 11.24
CA SER A 241 -2.57 -11.71 12.53
C SER A 241 -3.33 -12.71 13.36
N VAL A 242 -2.73 -13.15 14.47
CA VAL A 242 -3.39 -14.10 15.35
C VAL A 242 -4.45 -13.34 16.16
N SER A 243 -5.71 -13.46 15.75
CA SER A 243 -6.86 -13.21 16.62
C SER A 243 -7.09 -14.48 17.44
N PRO A 244 -7.35 -14.41 18.76
CA PRO A 244 -7.46 -15.62 19.59
C PRO A 244 -8.58 -16.60 19.21
N ASN A 245 -9.47 -16.25 18.27
CA ASN A 245 -10.62 -17.05 17.87
C ASN A 245 -10.96 -16.82 16.39
N GLN A 246 -10.28 -17.47 15.44
CA GLN A 246 -10.85 -17.72 14.11
C GLN A 246 -10.40 -19.12 13.65
N GLU A 247 -11.36 -20.04 13.62
CA GLU A 247 -11.22 -21.33 12.94
C GLU A 247 -11.13 -21.07 11.44
N TYR A 248 -10.16 -21.71 10.78
CA TYR A 248 -10.01 -21.68 9.33
C TYR A 248 -11.23 -22.37 8.68
N GLU A 249 -12.04 -21.62 7.94
CA GLU A 249 -12.92 -22.22 6.93
C GLU A 249 -12.19 -22.13 5.58
N ASP A 250 -11.86 -23.29 5.01
CA ASP A 250 -11.37 -23.45 3.65
C ASP A 250 -12.44 -22.96 2.66
N ASP A 251 -12.14 -21.91 1.89
CA ASP A 251 -12.94 -21.48 0.75
C ASP A 251 -12.85 -22.52 -0.37
N VAL A 252 -13.87 -23.36 -0.48
CA VAL A 252 -14.03 -24.27 -1.62
C VAL A 252 -14.69 -23.50 -2.76
N ASP A 253 -13.94 -23.33 -3.86
CA ASP A 253 -14.42 -22.82 -5.14
C ASP A 253 -15.75 -23.47 -5.56
N SER A 254 -16.72 -22.64 -5.91
CA SER A 254 -17.85 -23.06 -6.75
C SER A 254 -18.22 -21.97 -7.72
N GLU A 255 -17.60 -22.05 -8.90
CA GLU A 255 -18.17 -21.52 -10.13
C GLU A 255 -19.57 -22.13 -10.34
N ASN A 256 -20.58 -21.28 -10.48
CA ASN A 256 -21.61 -21.49 -11.51
C ASN A 256 -22.39 -20.21 -11.77
N GLY A 257 -22.58 -19.96 -13.06
CA GLY A 257 -23.15 -18.75 -13.59
C GLY A 257 -24.67 -18.64 -13.45
N ASP A 258 -25.06 -17.39 -13.58
CA ASP A 258 -26.02 -16.90 -14.58
C ASP A 258 -27.36 -16.40 -14.05
N ASN A 259 -27.71 -15.23 -14.59
CA ASN A 259 -29.01 -14.54 -14.63
C ASN A 259 -29.43 -13.72 -13.40
N ASN A 260 -29.32 -12.39 -13.51
CA ASN A 260 -30.27 -11.51 -12.83
C ASN A 260 -30.81 -10.43 -13.79
N GLU A 261 -32.06 -10.63 -14.21
CA GLU A 261 -32.90 -9.62 -14.85
C GLU A 261 -33.38 -8.58 -13.82
N LEU A 262 -33.52 -7.36 -14.34
CA LEU A 262 -34.15 -6.19 -13.72
C LEU A 262 -35.44 -6.48 -12.92
N SER A 263 -35.58 -5.83 -11.76
CA SER A 263 -36.75 -4.98 -11.53
C SER A 263 -36.52 -3.94 -10.42
N LYS A 264 -36.84 -2.69 -10.75
CA LYS A 264 -37.04 -1.56 -9.83
C LYS A 264 -38.38 -1.76 -9.10
N ILE A 265 -38.50 -1.30 -7.85
CA ILE A 265 -39.67 -0.56 -7.32
C ILE A 265 -39.28 0.10 -5.98
N SER A 266 -39.87 1.27 -5.75
CA SER A 266 -39.57 2.28 -4.73
C SER A 266 -40.25 2.07 -3.38
N GLY A 267 -39.79 2.83 -2.36
CA GLY A 267 -40.68 3.50 -1.38
C GLY A 267 -40.46 3.17 0.10
N HIS A 268 -40.32 4.23 0.92
CA HIS A 268 -40.73 4.44 2.33
C HIS A 268 -40.91 3.20 3.25
N ASP A 269 -40.46 3.16 4.51
CA ASP A 269 -40.70 4.15 5.56
C ASP A 269 -39.96 3.76 6.86
N LYS A 270 -39.85 4.71 7.80
CA LYS A 270 -39.24 4.57 9.14
C LYS A 270 -39.94 3.54 10.04
N ARG A 271 -39.18 2.86 10.92
CA ARG A 271 -39.40 2.82 12.39
C ARG A 271 -38.36 1.98 13.16
N ASP A 272 -37.65 2.68 14.05
CA ASP A 272 -37.28 2.38 15.43
C ASP A 272 -37.65 1.00 16.01
N SER A 273 -36.68 0.30 16.62
CA SER A 273 -36.88 -0.65 17.74
C SER A 273 -35.54 -1.09 18.35
N THR A 274 -35.36 -0.73 19.62
CA THR A 274 -34.35 -1.17 20.57
C THR A 274 -34.58 -2.61 21.07
N CYS A 275 -33.51 -3.38 21.30
CA CYS A 275 -33.40 -4.42 22.34
C CYS A 275 -31.93 -4.84 22.45
N GLU A 276 -31.21 -4.49 23.52
CA GLU A 276 -31.11 -5.14 24.84
C GLU A 276 -30.27 -6.43 24.86
N ASN A 277 -29.20 -6.34 25.68
CA ASN A 277 -28.28 -7.38 26.10
C ASN A 277 -28.96 -8.68 26.55
N SER A 278 -28.37 -9.81 26.17
CA SER A 278 -28.43 -11.01 27.00
C SER A 278 -27.02 -11.56 27.23
N TYR A 279 -26.60 -11.47 28.49
CA TYR A 279 -25.46 -12.19 29.05
C TYR A 279 -25.79 -13.69 29.09
N ILE A 280 -24.91 -14.52 28.53
CA ILE A 280 -24.84 -15.94 28.91
C ILE A 280 -23.40 -16.24 29.32
N HIS A 281 -23.25 -16.49 30.62
CA HIS A 281 -22.12 -17.18 31.24
C HIS A 281 -22.15 -18.64 30.79
N SER A 282 -21.02 -19.15 30.28
CA SER A 282 -20.75 -20.57 30.27
C SER A 282 -19.28 -20.78 30.61
N ASP A 283 -19.03 -21.12 31.88
CA ASP A 283 -17.77 -21.66 32.35
C ASP A 283 -17.51 -23.00 31.64
N SER A 284 -16.35 -23.13 31.01
CA SER A 284 -15.78 -24.42 30.63
C SER A 284 -14.27 -24.29 30.69
N GLU A 285 -13.73 -24.71 31.84
CA GLU A 285 -12.32 -25.05 31.99
C GLU A 285 -12.00 -26.19 31.03
N SER A 286 -11.13 -25.93 30.06
CA SER A 286 -10.47 -26.99 29.30
C SER A 286 -8.99 -26.67 29.20
N ASP A 287 -8.19 -27.57 29.79
CA ASP A 287 -6.74 -27.55 29.79
C ASP A 287 -6.20 -27.57 28.35
N TYR A 288 -5.60 -26.46 27.90
CA TYR A 288 -4.88 -26.42 26.62
C TYR A 288 -3.39 -26.67 26.83
N SER A 289 -2.99 -27.89 26.46
CA SER A 289 -1.60 -28.30 26.28
C SER A 289 -0.94 -27.47 25.18
N SER A 290 0.18 -26.83 25.52
CA SER A 290 1.04 -25.97 24.71
C SER A 290 1.56 -26.58 23.40
N VAL A 291 1.26 -25.95 22.25
CA VAL A 291 2.02 -25.80 20.97
C VAL A 291 1.18 -24.78 20.16
N THR A 292 1.50 -23.52 19.84
CA THR A 292 2.70 -22.77 19.47
C THR A 292 2.81 -21.45 20.26
N GLY A 293 4.03 -21.01 20.59
CA GLY A 293 4.27 -19.76 21.33
C GLY A 293 4.20 -18.52 20.44
N GLU A 294 3.02 -18.18 19.94
CA GLU A 294 2.82 -17.04 19.05
C GLU A 294 2.41 -15.79 19.83
N ASP A 295 3.24 -14.74 19.75
CA ASP A 295 3.00 -13.47 20.43
C ASP A 295 1.90 -12.69 19.69
N PRO A 296 0.72 -12.44 20.30
CA PRO A 296 -0.39 -11.74 19.64
C PRO A 296 -0.07 -10.28 19.27
N MET A 297 1.04 -9.73 19.79
CA MET A 297 1.55 -8.40 19.46
C MET A 297 2.45 -8.40 18.22
N MET A 298 2.76 -9.56 17.67
CA MET A 298 3.62 -9.73 16.50
C MET A 298 2.81 -10.22 15.31
N LEU A 299 3.17 -9.70 14.15
CA LEU A 299 2.72 -10.17 12.85
C LEU A 299 3.78 -11.12 12.29
N GLN A 300 3.36 -12.17 11.62
CA GLN A 300 4.27 -13.12 10.97
C GLN A 300 4.09 -13.07 9.46
N MET A 301 5.21 -13.07 8.76
CA MET A 301 5.25 -13.23 7.31
C MET A 301 5.75 -14.63 7.01
N ILE A 302 4.90 -15.45 6.41
CA ILE A 302 5.14 -16.88 6.18
C ILE A 302 5.09 -17.14 4.68
N MET A 303 6.05 -17.91 4.18
CA MET A 303 6.05 -18.35 2.79
C MET A 303 4.90 -19.32 2.55
N VAL A 304 4.11 -19.10 1.50
CA VAL A 304 3.02 -20.00 1.09
C VAL A 304 3.39 -20.91 -0.09
N ARG A 305 4.61 -20.78 -0.59
CA ARG A 305 5.16 -21.64 -1.65
C ARG A 305 6.67 -21.63 -1.65
N GLU A 306 7.24 -22.60 -2.34
CA GLU A 306 8.68 -22.67 -2.55
C GLU A 306 9.17 -21.57 -3.48
N VAL A 307 10.25 -20.88 -3.09
CA VAL A 307 10.94 -19.86 -3.90
C VAL A 307 12.42 -20.22 -3.99
N LYS A 308 12.93 -20.36 -5.22
CA LYS A 308 14.35 -20.64 -5.46
C LYS A 308 15.23 -19.41 -5.26
N SER A 309 16.45 -19.62 -4.78
CA SER A 309 17.49 -18.59 -4.69
C SER A 309 17.63 -17.80 -6.01
N GLY A 310 17.73 -16.47 -5.89
CA GLY A 310 17.89 -15.53 -6.99
C GLY A 310 16.60 -15.06 -7.65
N LEU A 311 15.43 -15.49 -7.17
CA LEU A 311 14.14 -14.99 -7.61
C LEU A 311 13.68 -13.80 -6.76
N GLU A 312 13.05 -12.84 -7.44
CA GLU A 312 12.24 -11.75 -6.85
C GLU A 312 10.78 -12.15 -6.73
#